data_AF-A0A967C158-F1
#
_entry.id   AF-A0A967C158-F1
#
_cell.length_a   1.000
_cell.length_b   1.000
_cell.length_c   1.000
_cell.angle_alpha   90.00
_cell.angle_beta   90.00
_cell.angle_gamma   90.00
#
_symmetry.space_group_name_H-M   'P 1'
#
loop_
_entity.id
_entity.type
_entity.pdbx_description
1 polymer ?
#
loop_
_entity_poly.entity_id
_entity_poly.type
_entity_poly.pdbx_seq_one_letter_code
_entity_poly.pdbx_strand_id
1 'polypeptide(L)'
;MSWRLVHHRTFTRNGVCAGAIRAIFVHGTAGLWGLIAVGLFTGDAPLPIQFAGALAIMVWAFATSFAVLKAIDKIIGIRVTAAEELIGFDHSEHGGSACPEFIFQEQVTNVTDF
;
A
#
# COMPACT_ATOMS: atom_id res chain seq x y z
N MET A 1 15.75 -8.22 22.87
CA MET A 1 15.86 -7.57 21.55
C MET A 1 14.45 -7.23 21.11
N SER A 2 14.01 -6.00 21.39
CA SER A 2 12.60 -5.59 21.42
C SER A 2 12.10 -5.20 20.04
N TRP A 3 11.26 -6.04 19.44
CA TRP A 3 10.53 -5.79 18.19
C TRP A 3 9.17 -5.09 18.43
N ARG A 4 8.97 -4.48 19.61
CA ARG A 4 7.68 -3.96 20.12
C ARG A 4 7.22 -2.63 19.48
N LEU A 5 7.52 -2.37 18.21
CA LEU A 5 7.10 -1.14 17.49
C LEU A 5 6.85 -1.37 15.99
N VAL A 6 6.64 -2.60 15.57
CA VAL A 6 6.34 -2.93 14.17
C VAL A 6 4.82 -3.00 14.01
N HIS A 7 4.26 -2.11 13.17
CA HIS A 7 2.89 -2.11 12.61
C HIS A 7 1.75 -1.24 13.17
N HIS A 8 1.95 -0.32 14.11
CA HIS A 8 0.98 0.78 14.28
C HIS A 8 1.26 1.91 13.28
N ARG A 9 0.41 2.01 12.24
CA ARG A 9 0.19 3.13 11.28
C ARG A 9 0.40 2.74 9.80
N THR A 10 -0.43 1.84 9.27
CA THR A 10 -0.51 1.58 7.81
C THR A 10 -1.37 2.61 7.06
N PHE A 11 -2.02 3.54 7.76
CA PHE A 11 -2.72 4.65 7.14
C PHE A 11 -2.41 5.93 7.92
N THR A 12 -1.57 6.80 7.36
CA THR A 12 -1.41 8.14 7.91
C THR A 12 -2.68 8.93 7.62
N ARG A 13 -3.05 9.85 8.52
CA ARG A 13 -4.20 10.78 8.43
C ARG A 13 -4.16 11.71 7.20
N ASN A 14 -3.26 11.45 6.26
CA ASN A 14 -2.86 12.26 5.13
C ASN A 14 -3.37 11.68 3.80
N GLY A 15 -4.13 10.59 3.83
CA GLY A 15 -4.75 9.98 2.64
C GLY A 15 -3.81 9.12 1.78
N VAL A 16 -2.66 8.69 2.33
CA VAL A 16 -1.72 7.81 1.61
C VAL A 16 -1.72 6.42 2.26
N CYS A 17 -2.15 5.42 1.49
CA CYS A 17 -2.09 4.01 1.91
C CYS A 17 -0.64 3.55 2.00
N ALA A 18 -0.15 3.10 3.15
CA ALA A 18 1.24 2.64 3.28
C ALA A 18 1.55 1.44 2.36
N GLY A 19 0.55 0.60 2.06
CA GLY A 19 0.67 -0.47 1.07
C GLY A 19 0.95 0.04 -0.35
N ALA A 20 0.30 1.14 -0.75
CA ALA A 20 0.55 1.78 -2.04
C ALA A 20 1.99 2.31 -2.14
N ILE A 21 2.52 2.88 -1.04
CA ILE A 21 3.92 3.33 -0.99
C ILE A 21 4.87 2.16 -1.28
N ARG A 22 4.73 1.03 -0.56
CA ARG A 22 5.58 -0.14 -0.78
C ARG A 22 5.47 -0.68 -2.22
N ALA A 23 4.26 -0.69 -2.77
CA ALA A 23 4.02 -1.17 -4.14
C ALA A 23 4.67 -0.25 -5.18
N ILE A 24 4.56 1.07 -5.03
CA ILE A 24 5.20 2.05 -5.92
C ILE A 24 6.72 1.88 -5.89
N PHE A 25 7.30 1.65 -4.71
CA PHE A 25 8.75 1.43 -4.61
C PHE A 25 9.21 0.20 -5.40
N VAL A 26 8.60 -0.98 -5.20
CA VAL A 26 9.08 -2.20 -5.86
C VAL A 26 8.70 -2.25 -7.35
N HIS A 27 7.45 -1.93 -7.70
CA HIS A 27 6.99 -2.04 -9.09
C HIS A 27 7.44 -0.85 -9.94
N GLY A 28 7.47 0.36 -9.36
CA GLY A 28 7.91 1.57 -10.07
C GLY A 28 9.39 1.53 -10.43
N THR A 29 10.25 1.11 -9.50
CA THR A 29 11.69 1.00 -9.76
C THR A 29 12.03 -0.14 -10.73
N ALA A 30 11.40 -1.31 -10.57
CA ALA A 30 11.58 -2.44 -11.49
C ALA A 30 11.08 -2.11 -12.91
N GLY A 31 9.90 -1.48 -13.02
CA GLY A 31 9.34 -1.06 -14.29
C GLY A 31 10.22 -0.02 -15.01
N LEU A 32 10.72 0.98 -14.29
CA LEU A 32 11.63 1.98 -14.85
C LEU A 32 12.94 1.34 -15.31
N TRP A 33 13.50 0.41 -14.53
CA TRP A 33 14.69 -0.33 -14.93
C TRP A 33 14.48 -1.14 -16.21
N GLY A 34 13.34 -1.82 -16.34
CA GLY A 34 13.00 -2.56 -17.55
C GLY A 34 12.97 -1.68 -18.80
N LEU A 35 12.38 -0.48 -18.71
CA LEU A 35 12.33 0.47 -19.83
C LEU A 35 13.72 0.97 -20.25
N ILE A 36 14.60 1.22 -19.28
CA ILE A 36 16.01 1.60 -19.52
C ILE A 36 16.76 0.43 -20.19
N ALA A 37 16.59 -0.80 -19.68
CA ALA A 37 17.24 -1.98 -20.22
C ALA A 37 16.87 -2.21 -21.69
N VAL A 38 15.60 -2.04 -22.07
CA VAL A 38 15.19 -2.10 -23.48
C VAL A 38 15.96 -1.09 -24.34
N GLY A 39 16.04 0.16 -23.90
CA GLY A 39 16.74 1.21 -24.65
C GLY A 39 18.26 1.06 -24.72
N LEU A 40 18.86 0.26 -23.84
CA LEU A 40 20.31 -0.02 -23.84
C LEU A 40 20.68 -1.30 -24.61
N PHE A 41 19.85 -2.34 -24.52
CA PHE A 41 20.26 -3.68 -24.92
C PHE A 41 19.56 -4.25 -26.15
N THR A 42 18.39 -3.73 -26.56
CA THR A 42 17.67 -4.30 -27.72
C THR A 42 17.88 -3.54 -29.02
N GLY A 43 18.16 -2.23 -28.96
CA GLY A 43 18.30 -1.38 -30.14
C GLY A 43 16.99 -1.07 -30.87
N ASP A 44 15.87 -1.66 -30.43
CA ASP A 44 14.54 -1.52 -31.06
C ASP A 44 13.87 -0.18 -30.75
N ALA A 45 14.18 0.41 -29.60
CA ALA A 45 13.56 1.64 -29.11
C ALA A 45 14.60 2.51 -28.40
N PRO A 46 14.97 3.69 -28.94
CA PRO A 46 15.98 4.54 -28.30
C PRO A 46 15.50 5.10 -26.95
N LEU A 47 16.42 5.38 -26.02
CA LEU A 47 16.09 5.84 -24.67
C LEU A 47 15.06 7.00 -24.58
N PRO A 48 15.06 8.01 -25.47
CA PRO A 48 14.05 9.07 -25.42
C PRO A 48 12.61 8.57 -25.60
N ILE A 49 12.36 7.58 -26.47
CA ILE A 49 11.00 7.04 -26.66
C ILE A 49 10.56 6.22 -25.44
N GLN A 50 11.50 5.53 -24.78
CA GLN A 50 11.26 4.79 -23.55
C GLN A 50 10.85 5.72 -22.40
N PHE A 51 11.50 6.88 -22.26
CA PHE A 51 11.12 7.88 -21.26
C PHE A 51 9.78 8.54 -21.56
N ALA A 52 9.48 8.84 -22.83
CA ALA A 52 8.18 9.36 -23.23
C ALA A 52 7.06 8.36 -22.91
N GLY A 53 7.28 7.07 -23.18
CA GLY A 53 6.37 5.98 -22.79
C GLY A 53 6.21 5.85 -21.28
N ALA A 54 7.31 5.91 -20.52
CA ALA A 54 7.28 5.87 -19.05
C ALA A 54 6.42 7.01 -18.48
N LEU A 55 6.60 8.23 -19.00
CA LEU A 55 5.84 9.40 -18.58
C LEU A 55 4.35 9.25 -18.92
N ALA A 56 4.04 8.77 -20.12
CA ALA A 56 2.66 8.54 -20.55
C ALA A 56 1.95 7.52 -19.62
N ILE A 57 2.60 6.40 -19.31
CA ILE A 57 2.06 5.37 -18.40
C ILE A 57 1.88 5.95 -16.99
N MET A 58 2.88 6.68 -16.48
CA MET A 58 2.83 7.27 -15.14
C MET A 58 1.69 8.28 -15.01
N VAL A 59 1.56 9.19 -15.97
CA VAL A 59 0.49 10.20 -15.99
C VAL A 59 -0.87 9.54 -16.12
N TRP A 60 -1.02 8.59 -17.05
CA TRP A 60 -2.28 7.88 -17.25
C TRP A 60 -2.71 7.10 -16.00
N ALA A 61 -1.82 6.25 -15.47
CA ALA A 61 -2.11 5.41 -14.30
C ALA A 61 -2.44 6.26 -13.07
N PHE A 62 -1.68 7.33 -12.81
CA PHE A 62 -1.95 8.23 -11.68
C PHE A 62 -3.26 8.99 -11.87
N ALA A 63 -3.47 9.63 -13.03
CA ALA A 63 -4.65 10.47 -13.27
C ALA A 63 -5.95 9.65 -13.20
N THR A 64 -5.98 8.49 -13.85
CA THR A 64 -7.15 7.60 -13.85
C THR A 64 -7.42 7.01 -12.47
N SER A 65 -6.40 6.48 -11.79
CA SER A 65 -6.55 5.94 -10.43
C SER A 65 -7.02 7.01 -9.46
N PHE A 66 -6.42 8.21 -9.52
CA PHE A 66 -6.82 9.33 -8.68
C PHE A 66 -8.27 9.75 -8.96
N ALA A 67 -8.66 9.87 -10.23
CA ALA A 67 -10.02 10.24 -10.60
C ALA A 67 -11.05 9.22 -10.09
N VAL A 68 -10.80 7.93 -10.28
CA VAL A 68 -11.70 6.85 -9.83
C VAL A 68 -11.80 6.82 -8.31
N LEU A 69 -10.66 6.81 -7.60
CA LEU A 69 -10.66 6.77 -6.14
C LEU A 69 -11.32 8.01 -5.54
N LYS A 70 -11.10 9.20 -6.13
CA LYS A 70 -11.79 10.43 -5.72
C LYS A 70 -13.28 10.40 -6.00
N ALA A 71 -13.71 9.80 -7.10
CA ALA A 71 -15.14 9.64 -7.39
C ALA A 71 -15.81 8.71 -6.36
N ILE A 72 -15.19 7.57 -6.07
CA ILE A 72 -15.68 6.60 -5.07
C ILE A 72 -15.75 7.26 -3.68
N ASP A 73 -14.69 7.97 -3.28
CA ASP A 73 -14.62 8.66 -1.99
C ASP A 73 -15.74 9.69 -1.82
N LYS A 74 -16.17 10.35 -2.91
CA LYS A 74 -17.28 11.30 -2.86
C LYS A 74 -18.66 10.65 -2.80
N ILE A 75 -18.84 9.44 -3.32
CA ILE A 75 -20.15 8.80 -3.43
C ILE A 75 -20.45 7.98 -2.17
N ILE A 76 -19.51 7.12 -1.76
CA ILE A 76 -19.71 6.17 -0.67
C ILE A 76 -18.75 6.39 0.51
N GLY A 77 -17.63 7.10 0.28
CA GLY A 77 -16.53 7.17 1.25
C GLY A 77 -15.72 5.87 1.28
N ILE A 78 -14.41 5.95 1.01
CA ILE A 78 -13.56 4.74 0.95
C ILE A 78 -12.94 4.36 2.31
N ARG A 79 -13.06 5.23 3.32
CA ARG A 79 -12.39 5.07 4.61
C ARG A 79 -13.40 4.73 5.69
N VAL A 80 -13.05 3.74 6.51
CA VAL A 80 -13.80 3.33 7.70
C VAL A 80 -13.75 4.41 8.79
N THR A 81 -14.63 4.29 9.79
CA THR A 81 -14.66 5.24 10.91
C THR A 81 -13.37 5.17 11.73
N ALA A 82 -13.06 6.24 12.47
CA ALA A 82 -11.84 6.28 13.30
C ALA A 82 -11.82 5.20 14.40
N ALA A 83 -13.00 4.79 14.90
CA ALA A 83 -13.11 3.70 15.87
C ALA A 83 -12.78 2.34 15.24
N GLU A 84 -13.29 2.05 14.05
CA GLU A 84 -12.98 0.82 13.30
C GLU A 84 -11.53 0.79 12.83
N GLU A 85 -10.97 1.94 12.43
CA GLU A 85 -9.55 2.06 12.05
C GLU A 85 -8.60 1.75 13.22
N LEU A 86 -9.02 2.06 14.46
CA LEU A 86 -8.26 1.75 15.69
C LEU A 86 -8.30 0.26 16.05
N ILE A 87 -9.47 -0.36 15.91
CA ILE A 87 -9.69 -1.77 16.22
C ILE A 87 -9.05 -2.68 15.16
N GLY A 88 -8.97 -2.20 13.92
CA GLY A 88 -8.40 -2.91 12.79
C GLY A 88 -9.49 -3.56 11.94
N PHE A 89 -9.35 -3.43 10.63
CA PHE A 89 -10.35 -3.85 9.64
C PHE A 89 -10.66 -5.34 9.67
N ASP A 90 -9.65 -6.17 9.96
CA ASP A 90 -9.80 -7.61 10.10
C ASP A 90 -10.80 -7.95 11.23
N HIS A 91 -10.73 -7.24 12.35
CA HIS A 91 -11.62 -7.49 13.47
C HIS A 91 -13.03 -6.91 13.23
N SER A 92 -13.14 -5.75 12.58
CA SER A 92 -14.44 -5.13 12.31
C SER A 92 -15.27 -5.87 11.26
N GLU A 93 -14.65 -6.44 10.23
CA GLU A 93 -15.37 -7.13 9.15
C GLU A 93 -15.31 -8.66 9.22
N HIS A 94 -14.18 -9.23 9.68
CA HIS A 94 -13.95 -10.67 9.65
C HIS A 94 -14.04 -11.32 11.04
N GLY A 95 -14.37 -10.55 12.09
CA GLY A 95 -14.64 -11.06 13.44
C GLY A 95 -13.46 -11.71 14.15
N GLY A 96 -12.24 -11.54 13.62
CA GLY A 96 -11.02 -12.14 14.15
C GLY A 96 -9.80 -11.46 13.55
N SER A 97 -8.63 -11.63 14.17
CA SER A 97 -7.38 -11.12 13.58
C SER A 97 -6.86 -12.06 12.51
N ALA A 98 -6.29 -11.51 11.43
CA ALA A 98 -5.56 -12.32 10.45
C ALA A 98 -4.28 -12.96 11.02
N CYS A 99 -3.80 -12.45 12.15
CA CYS A 99 -2.67 -13.01 12.90
C CYS A 99 -3.14 -13.46 14.30
N PRO A 100 -3.67 -14.69 14.42
CA PRO A 100 -4.20 -15.21 15.68
C PRO A 100 -3.13 -15.35 16.77
N GLU A 101 -1.87 -15.53 16.39
CA GLU A 101 -0.71 -15.60 17.31
C GLU A 101 -0.62 -14.40 18.26
N PHE A 102 -0.95 -13.19 17.79
CA PHE A 102 -0.88 -11.99 18.63
C PHE A 102 -2.02 -11.92 19.67
N ILE A 103 -3.18 -12.52 19.37
CA ILE A 103 -4.29 -12.63 20.34
C ILE A 103 -3.95 -13.67 21.41
N PHE A 104 -3.36 -14.80 21.01
CA PHE A 104 -2.92 -15.82 21.97
C PHE A 104 -1.83 -15.28 22.89
N GLN A 105 -0.87 -14.49 22.40
CA GLN A 105 0.13 -13.87 23.28
C GLN A 105 -0.48 -12.86 24.24
N GLU A 106 -1.41 -12.01 23.80
CA GLU A 106 -2.10 -11.06 24.70
C GLU A 106 -2.91 -11.79 25.79
N GLN A 107 -3.64 -12.85 25.40
CA GLN A 107 -4.39 -13.66 26.34
C GLN A 107 -3.47 -14.37 27.34
N VAL A 108 -2.35 -14.94 26.88
CA VAL A 108 -1.35 -15.61 27.73
C VAL A 108 -0.73 -14.60 28.70
N THR A 109 -0.34 -13.41 28.24
CA THR A 109 0.24 -12.39 29.14
C THR A 109 -0.76 -11.92 30.20
N ASN A 110 -2.03 -11.75 29.86
CA ASN A 110 -3.08 -11.33 30.81
C ASN A 110 -3.41 -12.38 31.88
N VAL A 111 -3.16 -13.67 31.62
CA VAL A 111 -3.38 -14.74 32.61
C VAL A 111 -2.12 -15.14 33.37
N THR A 112 -0.93 -14.64 32.96
CA THR A 112 0.33 -14.89 33.67
C THR A 112 0.80 -13.71 34.52
N ASP A 113 0.10 -12.58 34.48
CA ASP A 113 0.39 -11.35 35.27
C ASP A 113 -0.35 -11.31 36.63
N PHE A 114 -0.57 -12.48 37.27
CA PHE A 114 -1.03 -12.59 38.66
C PHE A 114 0.11 -12.96 39.61
#